data_AF-A0A0L0UP04-F1
#
_entry.id   AF-A0A0L0UP04-F1
#
_cell.length_a   1.000
_cell.length_b   1.000
_cell.length_c   1.000
_cell.angle_alpha   90.00
_cell.angle_beta   90.00
_cell.angle_gamma   90.00
#
_symmetry.space_group_name_H-M   'P 1'
#
loop_
_entity.id
_entity.type
_entity.pdbx_description
1 polymer ?
#
loop_
_entity_poly.entity_id
_entity_poly.type
_entity_poly.pdbx_seq_one_letter_code
_entity_poly.pdbx_strand_id
1 'polypeptide(L)'
;MLDRLFTPPSTLPSNANATTSDEGSPSTVPNNETAPATENDGRTAQIQSGPVVTVPAEIHSEPVKPAAPELPERTDENRNLRHRDIDVESDFGVESAGGAASYYESKDNYYFLGEMATGWYGTGAESLGLEGPVKKDVFTAVLEGKLPDGADLTHMVDGVNKHRPGYDLTFSAPKSASVLALVAGDTFLIEAFNKSIDITLNEVEKLASTRTMKEGVTEFEQTGNLVVAKFLHDTSRNLDPNLHGHAVVANATLSKDGWKTLSTDTKTGRGFTDIVWHQQVSIGAFQRGVYRGLLEEAGYPIVDTGPRGQWDVEGVPITEFSSRRQEIMAA
;
A
#
# COMPACT_ATOMS: atom_id res chain seq x y z
N MET A 1 40.58 3.78 14.94
CA MET A 1 39.60 3.36 15.97
C MET A 1 38.22 3.15 15.34
N LEU A 2 38.17 2.63 14.09
CA LEU A 2 36.97 2.50 13.25
C LEU A 2 36.70 1.06 12.77
N ASP A 3 37.55 0.08 13.13
CA ASP A 3 37.46 -1.32 12.64
C ASP A 3 36.60 -2.25 13.51
N ARG A 4 35.73 -1.72 14.39
CA ARG A 4 34.96 -2.55 15.34
C ARG A 4 33.43 -2.46 15.23
N LEU A 5 32.90 -1.79 14.20
CA LEU A 5 31.44 -1.63 14.02
C LEU A 5 30.86 -2.47 12.88
N PHE A 6 31.67 -3.21 12.14
CA PHE A 6 31.19 -4.03 11.02
C PHE A 6 31.52 -5.50 11.25
N THR A 7 30.65 -6.20 11.97
CA THR A 7 30.59 -7.66 11.90
C THR A 7 29.11 -8.08 11.86
N PRO A 8 28.59 -8.58 10.73
CA PRO A 8 27.23 -9.09 10.69
C PRO A 8 27.12 -10.38 11.52
N PRO A 9 25.98 -10.64 12.19
CA PRO A 9 25.77 -11.89 12.90
C PRO A 9 25.71 -13.08 11.94
N SER A 10 26.29 -14.21 12.39
CA SER A 10 26.50 -15.45 11.64
C SER A 10 25.19 -16.15 11.23
N THR A 11 25.20 -16.70 10.01
CA THR A 11 24.18 -17.57 9.39
C THR A 11 23.75 -18.76 10.28
N LEU A 12 22.43 -18.99 10.35
CA LEU A 12 21.81 -20.20 10.91
C LEU A 12 22.06 -21.44 10.01
N PRO A 13 22.16 -22.65 10.57
CA PRO A 13 22.52 -23.85 9.81
C PRO A 13 21.36 -24.43 9.00
N SER A 14 21.68 -24.89 7.79
CA SER A 14 20.83 -25.67 6.90
C SER A 14 20.57 -27.07 7.47
N ASN A 15 19.30 -27.47 7.60
CA ASN A 15 18.95 -28.88 7.76
C ASN A 15 18.45 -29.44 6.42
N ALA A 16 19.38 -30.07 5.71
CA ALA A 16 19.07 -31.08 4.71
C ALA A 16 18.95 -32.43 5.42
N ASN A 17 17.85 -33.14 5.22
CA ASN A 17 17.85 -34.58 5.28
C ASN A 17 16.84 -35.11 4.26
N ALA A 18 17.38 -35.62 3.16
CA ALA A 18 16.72 -36.53 2.26
C ALA A 18 17.05 -37.96 2.71
N THR A 19 16.03 -38.80 2.85
CA THR A 19 16.18 -40.24 2.71
C THR A 19 14.96 -40.80 1.99
N THR A 20 15.27 -41.55 0.94
CA THR A 20 14.44 -42.22 -0.05
C THR A 20 13.87 -43.55 0.45
N SER A 21 12.93 -44.08 -0.37
CA SER A 21 12.47 -45.47 -0.57
C SER A 21 11.10 -45.80 0.03
N ASP A 22 10.21 -46.57 -0.58
CA ASP A 22 9.91 -47.01 -1.95
C ASP A 22 8.60 -47.84 -1.82
N GLU A 23 7.87 -48.00 -2.92
CA GLU A 23 6.85 -49.02 -3.23
C GLU A 23 5.45 -49.01 -2.59
N GLY A 24 4.44 -49.14 -3.47
CA GLY A 24 3.25 -49.97 -3.19
C GLY A 24 1.86 -49.29 -3.28
N SER A 25 1.31 -49.13 -4.49
CA SER A 25 -0.16 -49.18 -4.73
C SER A 25 -0.61 -50.66 -4.80
N PRO A 26 -1.92 -51.05 -4.82
CA PRO A 26 -3.14 -50.25 -5.04
C PRO A 26 -4.37 -50.67 -4.16
N SER A 27 -5.56 -50.14 -4.53
CA SER A 27 -6.92 -50.67 -4.26
C SER A 27 -7.53 -50.22 -2.91
N THR A 28 -8.78 -49.75 -2.76
CA THR A 28 -10.04 -49.98 -3.49
C THR A 28 -11.07 -48.95 -3.01
N VAL A 29 -11.91 -48.44 -3.92
CA VAL A 29 -13.21 -47.80 -3.58
C VAL A 29 -14.25 -48.92 -3.36
N PRO A 30 -15.22 -48.76 -2.44
CA PRO A 30 -16.60 -48.73 -2.93
C PRO A 30 -17.50 -47.70 -2.23
N ASN A 31 -18.62 -47.49 -2.93
CA ASN A 31 -19.66 -46.49 -2.73
C ASN A 31 -20.59 -46.74 -1.52
N ASN A 32 -21.32 -45.66 -1.21
CA ASN A 32 -22.78 -45.57 -1.14
C ASN A 32 -23.51 -45.52 0.22
N GLU A 33 -24.41 -44.53 0.26
CA GLU A 33 -25.79 -44.58 0.78
C GLU A 33 -26.10 -44.45 2.28
N THR A 34 -26.73 -43.30 2.55
CA THR A 34 -28.00 -43.07 3.29
C THR A 34 -28.15 -43.41 4.78
N ALA A 35 -28.70 -42.40 5.47
CA ALA A 35 -29.16 -42.38 6.85
C ALA A 35 -30.21 -43.47 7.19
N PRO A 36 -30.48 -43.65 8.51
CA PRO A 36 -31.82 -43.22 8.96
C PRO A 36 -31.84 -42.50 10.32
N ALA A 37 -32.99 -41.87 10.54
CA ALA A 37 -33.40 -41.07 11.69
C ALA A 37 -33.71 -41.88 12.96
N THR A 38 -33.65 -41.21 14.12
CA THR A 38 -34.41 -41.60 15.32
C THR A 38 -34.99 -40.36 16.02
N GLU A 39 -36.30 -40.43 16.25
CA GLU A 39 -37.17 -39.53 17.02
C GLU A 39 -36.89 -39.53 18.55
N ASN A 40 -37.67 -38.68 19.24
CA ASN A 40 -38.06 -38.61 20.66
C ASN A 40 -37.27 -37.61 21.51
N ASP A 41 -37.85 -36.81 22.41
CA ASP A 41 -39.19 -36.77 23.01
C ASP A 41 -39.40 -35.36 23.62
N GLY A 42 -40.64 -34.90 23.68
CA GLY A 42 -41.00 -33.58 24.20
C GLY A 42 -41.10 -33.55 25.72
N ARG A 43 -40.57 -32.49 26.35
CA ARG A 43 -41.01 -32.03 27.68
C ARG A 43 -41.00 -30.50 27.78
N THR A 44 -42.20 -29.98 27.99
CA THR A 44 -42.58 -28.59 28.26
C THR A 44 -42.14 -28.18 29.66
N ALA A 45 -41.46 -27.05 29.80
CA ALA A 45 -41.24 -26.38 31.09
C ALA A 45 -41.93 -25.02 31.09
N GLN A 46 -42.89 -24.85 32.01
CA GLN A 46 -43.55 -23.57 32.30
C GLN A 46 -42.59 -22.63 33.04
N ILE A 47 -42.57 -21.35 32.66
CA ILE A 47 -41.88 -20.29 33.39
C ILE A 47 -42.93 -19.30 33.90
N GLN A 48 -42.99 -19.14 35.22
CA GLN A 48 -43.88 -18.23 35.96
C GLN A 48 -43.49 -16.77 35.72
N SER A 49 -44.51 -15.92 35.58
CA SER A 49 -44.44 -14.46 35.48
C SER A 49 -44.18 -13.79 36.84
N GLY A 50 -43.11 -13.00 36.93
CA GLY A 50 -42.85 -12.04 38.01
C GLY A 50 -43.36 -10.62 37.67
N PRO A 51 -43.45 -9.70 38.66
CA PRO A 51 -44.22 -8.46 38.52
C PRO A 51 -43.53 -7.41 37.63
N VAL A 52 -44.37 -6.69 36.88
CA VAL A 52 -44.00 -5.58 36.00
C VAL A 52 -43.59 -4.37 36.84
N VAL A 53 -42.35 -3.92 36.69
CA VAL A 53 -41.87 -2.63 37.21
C VAL A 53 -42.02 -1.59 36.10
N THR A 54 -42.93 -0.64 36.27
CA THR A 54 -43.07 0.54 35.41
C THR A 54 -41.98 1.56 35.71
N VAL A 55 -41.16 1.87 34.70
CA VAL A 55 -40.16 2.96 34.70
C VAL A 55 -40.79 4.18 33.99
N PRO A 56 -40.68 5.40 34.54
CA PRO A 56 -41.29 6.59 33.94
C PRO A 56 -40.58 7.05 32.65
N ALA A 57 -41.35 7.66 31.75
CA ALA A 57 -40.93 8.11 30.43
C ALA A 57 -39.86 9.23 30.49
N GLU A 58 -38.70 8.98 29.91
CA GLU A 58 -37.69 10.01 29.61
C GLU A 58 -37.94 10.60 28.20
N ILE A 59 -38.36 11.86 28.20
CA ILE A 59 -38.01 12.95 27.27
C ILE A 59 -37.23 12.56 26.00
N HIS A 60 -37.95 12.53 24.87
CA HIS A 60 -37.35 12.59 23.53
C HIS A 60 -36.63 13.94 23.34
N SER A 61 -35.30 13.89 23.20
CA SER A 61 -34.53 14.94 22.52
C SER A 61 -33.99 14.36 21.20
N GLU A 62 -34.15 15.11 20.12
CA GLU A 62 -33.66 14.72 18.79
C GLU A 62 -32.13 14.57 18.79
N PRO A 63 -31.56 13.64 18.00
CA PRO A 63 -30.12 13.53 17.87
C PRO A 63 -29.57 14.78 17.18
N VAL A 64 -28.82 15.59 17.94
CA VAL A 64 -28.03 16.69 17.37
C VAL A 64 -26.96 16.09 16.47
N LYS A 65 -27.09 16.30 15.16
CA LYS A 65 -26.11 15.93 14.15
C LYS A 65 -24.79 16.66 14.46
N PRO A 66 -23.65 15.96 14.67
CA PRO A 66 -22.39 16.65 14.85
C PRO A 66 -22.07 17.43 13.56
N ALA A 67 -21.75 18.72 13.72
CA ALA A 67 -21.27 19.53 12.62
C ALA A 67 -19.99 18.90 12.08
N ALA A 68 -19.95 18.63 10.77
CA ALA A 68 -18.73 18.22 10.10
C ALA A 68 -17.69 19.34 10.28
N PRO A 69 -16.43 19.01 10.63
CA PRO A 69 -15.38 20.03 10.69
C PRO A 69 -15.26 20.66 9.31
N GLU A 70 -15.28 22.00 9.24
CA GLU A 70 -15.01 22.73 8.02
C GLU A 70 -13.61 22.35 7.52
N LEU A 71 -13.56 21.77 6.33
CA LEU A 71 -12.32 21.41 5.67
C LEU A 71 -11.63 22.69 5.19
N PRO A 72 -10.32 22.88 5.46
CA PRO A 72 -9.62 24.07 5.02
C PRO A 72 -9.63 24.16 3.49
N GLU A 73 -9.91 25.36 2.97
CA GLU A 73 -9.91 25.64 1.54
C GLU A 73 -8.54 25.35 0.90
N ARG A 74 -8.57 24.87 -0.35
CA ARG A 74 -7.36 24.68 -1.17
C ARG A 74 -6.77 26.04 -1.53
N THR A 75 -5.79 26.50 -0.76
CA THR A 75 -4.97 27.68 -1.09
C THR A 75 -3.54 27.28 -1.51
N ASP A 76 -2.92 28.11 -2.34
CA ASP A 76 -1.56 27.92 -2.86
C ASP A 76 -0.48 27.86 -1.75
N GLU A 77 -0.78 28.31 -0.53
CA GLU A 77 0.10 28.19 0.64
C GLU A 77 0.31 26.73 1.09
N ASN A 78 -0.66 25.84 0.85
CA ASN A 78 -0.49 24.40 1.09
C ASN A 78 0.52 23.73 0.13
N ARG A 79 1.08 24.48 -0.83
CA ARG A 79 2.14 24.02 -1.72
C ARG A 79 3.53 24.21 -1.12
N ASN A 80 3.73 25.22 -0.25
CA ASN A 80 5.05 25.59 0.25
C ASN A 80 5.44 24.94 1.59
N LEU A 81 4.48 24.38 2.33
CA LEU A 81 4.76 23.54 3.52
C LEU A 81 5.26 22.12 3.16
N ARG A 82 5.31 21.79 1.86
CA ARG A 82 5.61 20.43 1.36
C ARG A 82 7.09 20.06 1.37
N HIS A 83 7.99 21.03 1.51
CA HIS A 83 9.43 20.78 1.39
C HIS A 83 10.14 20.43 2.69
N ARG A 84 9.51 20.54 3.87
CA ARG A 84 10.30 20.54 5.10
C ARG A 84 10.62 19.15 5.66
N ASP A 85 9.70 18.19 5.72
CA ASP A 85 9.97 16.86 6.30
C ASP A 85 8.85 15.85 5.91
N ILE A 86 8.61 15.57 4.62
CA ILE A 86 7.48 14.71 4.17
C ILE A 86 7.96 13.33 3.68
N ASP A 87 7.53 12.32 4.43
CA ASP A 87 7.94 10.91 4.34
C ASP A 87 7.08 10.05 3.39
N VAL A 88 6.00 10.61 2.82
CA VAL A 88 5.26 10.07 1.67
C VAL A 88 4.93 11.24 0.74
N GLU A 89 5.61 11.33 -0.39
CA GLU A 89 5.26 12.30 -1.44
C GLU A 89 4.31 11.61 -2.40
N SER A 90 3.02 11.77 -2.14
CA SER A 90 2.00 11.39 -3.12
C SER A 90 1.91 12.51 -4.15
N ASP A 91 2.51 12.31 -5.31
CA ASP A 91 2.20 13.14 -6.48
C ASP A 91 0.90 12.57 -7.07
N PHE A 92 -0.22 13.16 -6.68
CA PHE A 92 -1.55 12.59 -6.87
C PHE A 92 -2.03 12.57 -8.33
N GLY A 93 -1.17 12.94 -9.28
CA GLY A 93 -1.45 12.81 -10.69
C GLY A 93 -0.20 12.38 -11.43
N VAL A 94 -0.20 11.13 -11.90
CA VAL A 94 0.72 10.73 -12.95
C VAL A 94 0.37 11.55 -14.20
N GLU A 95 1.24 12.50 -14.59
CA GLU A 95 0.91 13.54 -15.59
C GLU A 95 0.57 12.96 -16.97
N SER A 96 1.28 11.92 -17.39
CA SER A 96 1.00 11.19 -18.64
C SER A 96 1.59 9.78 -18.61
N ALA A 97 0.94 8.83 -19.29
CA ALA A 97 1.40 7.44 -19.34
C ALA A 97 2.83 7.30 -19.91
N GLY A 98 3.12 7.96 -21.03
CA GLY A 98 4.43 7.89 -21.68
C GLY A 98 5.57 8.59 -20.91
N GLY A 99 5.27 9.72 -20.26
CA GLY A 99 6.22 10.42 -19.40
C GLY A 99 6.53 9.61 -18.14
N ALA A 100 5.50 9.05 -17.51
CA ALA A 100 5.60 8.20 -16.33
C ALA A 100 6.44 6.94 -16.59
N ALA A 101 6.12 6.19 -17.66
CA ALA A 101 6.86 4.98 -18.02
C ALA A 101 8.35 5.26 -18.27
N SER A 102 8.68 6.41 -18.86
CA SER A 102 10.08 6.80 -19.08
C SER A 102 10.76 7.30 -17.80
N TYR A 103 10.03 7.95 -16.90
CA TYR A 103 10.54 8.44 -15.62
C TYR A 103 10.84 7.30 -14.65
N TYR A 104 9.90 6.38 -14.42
CA TYR A 104 10.08 5.30 -13.44
C TYR A 104 11.10 4.25 -13.89
N GLU A 105 11.26 4.06 -15.20
CA GLU A 105 12.22 3.13 -15.79
C GLU A 105 13.53 3.78 -16.25
N SER A 106 13.82 5.05 -15.96
CA SER A 106 15.12 5.59 -16.36
C SER A 106 16.25 4.93 -15.56
N LYS A 107 17.24 4.36 -16.27
CA LYS A 107 18.39 3.63 -15.70
C LYS A 107 19.18 4.39 -14.64
N ASP A 108 19.07 5.71 -14.64
CA ASP A 108 19.72 6.59 -13.68
C ASP A 108 19.12 6.50 -12.26
N ASN A 109 17.95 5.85 -12.09
CA ASN A 109 17.22 5.80 -10.81
C ASN A 109 17.40 4.50 -9.99
N TYR A 110 18.12 3.49 -10.52
CA TYR A 110 18.24 2.17 -9.88
C TYR A 110 19.62 1.52 -10.11
N TYR A 111 20.67 2.34 -10.18
CA TYR A 111 22.03 1.91 -10.54
C TYR A 111 22.60 0.87 -9.55
N PHE A 112 22.20 0.89 -8.28
CA PHE A 112 22.65 -0.01 -7.22
C PHE A 112 21.67 -1.16 -6.92
N LEU A 113 20.42 -1.10 -7.41
CA LEU A 113 19.33 -2.03 -7.02
C LEU A 113 19.15 -3.24 -7.95
N GLY A 114 19.68 -3.22 -9.17
CA GLY A 114 19.62 -4.35 -10.11
C GLY A 114 18.19 -4.77 -10.52
N GLU A 115 17.96 -6.05 -10.81
CA GLU A 115 16.66 -6.60 -11.28
C GLU A 115 15.57 -6.65 -10.20
N MET A 116 15.89 -6.42 -8.92
CA MET A 116 14.91 -6.36 -7.82
C MET A 116 14.10 -5.06 -7.78
N ALA A 117 14.34 -4.15 -8.72
CA ALA A 117 13.82 -2.79 -8.66
C ALA A 117 12.33 -2.66 -9.01
N THR A 118 11.68 -3.63 -9.67
CA THR A 118 10.29 -3.46 -10.10
C THR A 118 9.43 -4.70 -9.91
N GLY A 119 8.13 -4.49 -9.65
CA GLY A 119 7.18 -5.59 -9.57
C GLY A 119 5.73 -5.14 -9.58
N TRP A 120 4.84 -5.98 -10.12
CA TRP A 120 3.40 -5.81 -9.97
C TRP A 120 2.93 -6.23 -8.57
N TYR A 121 1.89 -5.57 -8.07
CA TYR A 121 1.29 -5.84 -6.77
C TYR A 121 -0.21 -5.56 -6.77
N GLY A 122 -0.94 -6.25 -5.89
CA GLY A 122 -2.36 -6.08 -5.65
C GLY A 122 -3.22 -7.16 -6.33
N THR A 123 -4.36 -7.45 -5.71
CA THR A 123 -5.34 -8.44 -6.15
C THR A 123 -5.84 -8.14 -7.57
N GLY A 124 -5.92 -6.86 -7.95
CA GLY A 124 -6.30 -6.46 -9.30
C GLY A 124 -5.22 -6.81 -10.32
N ALA A 125 -3.95 -6.63 -9.99
CA ALA A 125 -2.84 -7.04 -10.85
C ALA A 125 -2.81 -8.56 -11.05
N GLU A 126 -2.99 -9.33 -9.97
CA GLU A 126 -3.10 -10.80 -10.02
C GLU A 126 -4.24 -11.25 -10.95
N SER A 127 -5.41 -10.61 -10.86
CA SER A 127 -6.57 -10.93 -11.72
C SER A 127 -6.31 -10.68 -13.22
N LEU A 128 -5.37 -9.79 -13.55
CA LEU A 128 -4.92 -9.50 -14.91
C LEU A 128 -3.73 -10.38 -15.35
N GLY A 129 -3.26 -11.29 -14.49
CA GLY A 129 -2.04 -12.07 -14.72
C GLY A 129 -0.77 -11.21 -14.77
N LEU A 130 -0.79 -10.05 -14.12
CA LEU A 130 0.36 -9.15 -14.01
C LEU A 130 1.21 -9.58 -12.82
N GLU A 131 2.30 -10.28 -13.11
CA GLU A 131 3.23 -10.80 -12.12
C GLU A 131 4.68 -10.48 -12.50
N GLY A 132 5.56 -10.44 -11.49
CA GLY A 132 7.00 -10.22 -11.70
C GLY A 132 7.34 -8.80 -12.18
N PRO A 133 8.49 -8.63 -12.86
CA PRO A 133 9.00 -7.32 -13.27
C PRO A 133 8.04 -6.54 -14.18
N VAL A 134 8.03 -5.23 -13.98
CA VAL A 134 7.18 -4.32 -14.76
C VAL A 134 7.80 -4.10 -16.14
N LYS A 135 7.02 -4.36 -17.20
CA LYS A 135 7.43 -4.11 -18.60
C LYS A 135 6.85 -2.78 -19.08
N LYS A 136 7.69 -1.92 -19.66
CA LYS A 136 7.33 -0.59 -20.16
C LYS A 136 6.03 -0.51 -20.93
N ASP A 137 5.90 -1.34 -21.96
CA ASP A 137 4.76 -1.27 -22.87
C ASP A 137 3.47 -1.69 -22.17
N VAL A 138 3.56 -2.69 -21.28
CA VAL A 138 2.42 -3.16 -20.47
C VAL A 138 2.02 -2.09 -19.45
N PHE A 139 3.00 -1.52 -18.75
CA PHE A 139 2.76 -0.45 -17.78
C PHE A 139 2.14 0.78 -18.43
N THR A 140 2.67 1.19 -19.59
CA THR A 140 2.13 2.31 -20.38
C THR A 140 0.68 2.03 -20.79
N ALA A 141 0.38 0.82 -21.28
CA ALA A 141 -0.98 0.44 -21.67
C ALA A 141 -1.95 0.47 -20.49
N VAL A 142 -1.54 -0.08 -19.33
CA VAL A 142 -2.32 -0.05 -18.09
C VAL A 142 -2.61 1.39 -17.65
N LEU A 143 -1.60 2.27 -17.71
CA LEU A 143 -1.75 3.71 -17.43
C LEU A 143 -2.59 4.46 -18.47
N GLU A 144 -2.76 3.94 -19.69
CA GLU A 144 -3.72 4.49 -20.66
C GLU A 144 -5.15 3.99 -20.43
N GLY A 145 -5.35 3.05 -19.51
CA GLY A 145 -6.62 2.38 -19.25
C GLY A 145 -6.87 1.14 -20.11
N LYS A 146 -5.86 0.61 -20.79
CA LYS A 146 -5.96 -0.61 -21.61
C LYS A 146 -5.40 -1.79 -20.83
N LEU A 147 -6.27 -2.70 -20.40
CA LEU A 147 -5.90 -3.79 -19.50
C LEU A 147 -5.56 -5.08 -20.28
N PRO A 148 -4.69 -5.95 -19.74
CA PRO A 148 -4.26 -7.20 -20.40
C PRO A 148 -5.38 -8.18 -20.77
N ASP A 149 -6.50 -8.16 -20.04
CA ASP A 149 -7.67 -9.00 -20.30
C ASP A 149 -8.56 -8.47 -21.44
N GLY A 150 -8.18 -7.34 -22.04
CA GLY A 150 -8.90 -6.68 -23.13
C GLY A 150 -9.90 -5.61 -22.67
N ALA A 151 -10.06 -5.38 -21.36
CA ALA A 151 -10.86 -4.27 -20.88
C ALA A 151 -10.23 -2.91 -21.26
N ASP A 152 -11.10 -1.94 -21.61
CA ASP A 152 -10.69 -0.61 -22.06
C ASP A 152 -11.43 0.47 -21.28
N LEU A 153 -10.68 1.22 -20.47
CA LEU A 153 -11.11 2.35 -19.64
C LEU A 153 -10.74 3.70 -20.25
N THR A 154 -10.29 3.73 -21.52
CA THR A 154 -9.97 4.97 -22.23
C THR A 154 -11.20 5.86 -22.34
N HIS A 155 -10.98 7.17 -22.35
CA HIS A 155 -12.04 8.15 -22.54
C HIS A 155 -11.58 9.20 -23.55
N MET A 156 -11.82 8.93 -24.83
CA MET A 156 -11.38 9.80 -25.92
C MET A 156 -12.29 11.03 -26.06
N VAL A 157 -11.71 12.21 -25.84
CA VAL A 157 -12.36 13.51 -26.07
C VAL A 157 -11.44 14.34 -26.97
N ASP A 158 -11.93 14.75 -28.13
CA ASP A 158 -11.18 15.52 -29.13
C ASP A 158 -9.83 14.88 -29.53
N GLY A 159 -9.79 13.55 -29.64
CA GLY A 159 -8.59 12.80 -29.99
C GLY A 159 -7.58 12.65 -28.84
N VAL A 160 -7.91 13.11 -27.64
CA VAL A 160 -7.08 12.99 -26.44
C VAL A 160 -7.73 12.05 -25.43
N ASN A 161 -6.96 11.08 -24.92
CA ASN A 161 -7.42 10.23 -23.84
C ASN A 161 -7.51 11.03 -22.53
N LYS A 162 -8.71 11.14 -21.96
CA LYS A 162 -9.01 11.79 -20.68
C LYS A 162 -9.04 10.82 -19.50
N HIS A 163 -8.74 9.54 -19.73
CA HIS A 163 -8.46 8.61 -18.64
C HIS A 163 -7.31 9.17 -17.79
N ARG A 164 -7.52 9.28 -16.48
CA ARG A 164 -6.43 9.64 -15.57
C ARG A 164 -5.53 8.43 -15.40
N PRO A 165 -4.20 8.52 -15.61
CA PRO A 165 -3.36 7.33 -15.60
C PRO A 165 -3.34 6.58 -14.26
N GLY A 166 -3.25 7.33 -13.16
CA GLY A 166 -3.11 6.75 -11.83
C GLY A 166 -2.58 7.74 -10.81
N TYR A 167 -2.15 7.18 -9.69
CA TYR A 167 -1.71 7.89 -8.49
C TYR A 167 -0.38 7.29 -8.04
N ASP A 168 0.61 8.13 -7.75
CA ASP A 168 1.88 7.68 -7.22
C ASP A 168 1.89 7.79 -5.69
N LEU A 169 2.15 6.69 -5.01
CA LEU A 169 2.42 6.65 -3.57
C LEU A 169 3.91 6.40 -3.38
N THR A 170 4.67 7.48 -3.18
CA THR A 170 6.11 7.40 -2.93
C THR A 170 6.38 7.19 -1.46
N PHE A 171 6.98 6.06 -1.09
CA PHE A 171 7.46 5.80 0.27
C PHE A 171 8.96 6.09 0.33
N SER A 172 9.43 6.78 1.36
CA SER A 172 10.86 7.03 1.58
C SER A 172 11.34 6.38 2.87
N ALA A 173 12.48 5.69 2.81
CA ALA A 173 13.13 5.16 4.00
C ALA A 173 13.77 6.31 4.81
N PRO A 174 13.92 6.16 6.14
CA PRO A 174 14.77 7.05 6.91
C PRO A 174 16.17 7.15 6.35
N LYS A 175 16.82 8.29 6.57
CA LYS A 175 18.10 8.59 5.92
C LYS A 175 19.19 7.64 6.36
N SER A 176 19.26 7.32 7.65
CA SER A 176 20.21 6.33 8.19
C SER A 176 20.06 4.96 7.53
N ALA A 177 18.83 4.49 7.34
CA ALA A 177 18.55 3.22 6.67
C ALA A 177 18.97 3.27 5.20
N SER A 178 18.74 4.39 4.50
CA SER A 178 19.21 4.59 3.13
C SER A 178 20.74 4.55 3.02
N VAL A 179 21.46 5.17 3.97
CA VAL A 179 22.93 5.15 4.01
C VAL A 179 23.45 3.73 4.24
N LEU A 180 22.91 3.00 5.22
CA LEU A 180 23.32 1.63 5.49
C LEU A 180 23.01 0.69 4.31
N ALA A 181 21.82 0.80 3.73
CA ALA A 181 21.41 -0.01 2.58
C ALA A 181 22.32 0.18 1.37
N LEU A 182 22.56 1.45 0.99
CA LEU A 182 23.14 1.78 -0.31
C LEU A 182 24.65 2.03 -0.26
N VAL A 183 25.16 2.57 0.85
CA VAL A 183 26.59 2.87 1.02
C VAL A 183 27.31 1.71 1.69
N ALA A 184 26.74 1.15 2.77
CA ALA A 184 27.32 0.00 3.44
C ALA A 184 26.95 -1.34 2.76
N GLY A 185 26.00 -1.33 1.83
CA GLY A 185 25.62 -2.51 1.03
C GLY A 185 24.76 -3.51 1.80
N ASP A 186 24.03 -3.07 2.83
CA ASP A 186 23.18 -3.93 3.64
C ASP A 186 21.85 -4.23 2.93
N THR A 187 21.79 -5.36 2.24
CA THR A 187 20.63 -5.75 1.43
C THR A 187 19.40 -6.11 2.26
N PHE A 188 19.56 -6.46 3.54
CA PHE A 188 18.42 -6.72 4.41
C PHE A 188 17.51 -5.50 4.54
N LEU A 189 18.09 -4.30 4.63
CA LEU A 189 17.34 -3.05 4.71
C LEU A 189 16.50 -2.79 3.45
N ILE A 190 17.03 -3.15 2.28
CA ILE A 190 16.32 -3.05 0.99
C ILE A 190 15.12 -3.99 0.97
N GLU A 191 15.31 -5.25 1.36
CA GLU A 191 14.27 -6.27 1.41
C GLU A 191 13.19 -5.92 2.45
N ALA A 192 13.59 -5.50 3.65
CA ALA A 192 12.68 -5.09 4.72
C ALA A 192 11.89 -3.84 4.32
N PHE A 193 12.51 -2.89 3.62
CA PHE A 193 11.81 -1.72 3.09
C PHE A 193 10.76 -2.12 2.04
N ASN A 194 11.12 -2.94 1.05
CA ASN A 194 10.16 -3.43 0.06
C ASN A 194 8.99 -4.20 0.71
N LYS A 195 9.28 -5.06 1.69
CA LYS A 195 8.26 -5.79 2.46
C LYS A 195 7.33 -4.85 3.24
N SER A 196 7.85 -3.77 3.81
CA SER A 196 7.03 -2.79 4.52
C SER A 196 6.07 -2.03 3.60
N ILE A 197 6.47 -1.79 2.34
CA ILE A 197 5.59 -1.25 1.30
C ILE A 197 4.47 -2.24 1.00
N ASP A 198 4.78 -3.53 0.82
CA ASP A 198 3.77 -4.57 0.54
C ASP A 198 2.70 -4.68 1.63
N ILE A 199 3.14 -4.73 2.89
CA ILE A 199 2.24 -4.76 4.05
C ILE A 199 1.37 -3.49 4.08
N THR A 200 1.92 -2.34 3.72
CA THR A 200 1.17 -1.08 3.65
C THR A 200 0.16 -1.08 2.51
N LEU A 201 0.55 -1.56 1.33
CA LEU A 201 -0.34 -1.66 0.17
C LEU A 201 -1.52 -2.60 0.42
N ASN A 202 -1.35 -3.65 1.23
CA ASN A 202 -2.48 -4.49 1.66
C ASN A 202 -3.55 -3.71 2.44
N GLU A 203 -3.15 -2.72 3.25
CA GLU A 203 -4.11 -1.86 3.96
C GLU A 203 -4.73 -0.81 3.02
N VAL A 204 -3.93 -0.25 2.10
CA VAL A 204 -4.42 0.71 1.10
C VAL A 204 -5.42 0.05 0.13
N GLU A 205 -5.17 -1.20 -0.28
CA GLU A 205 -6.04 -1.94 -1.21
C GLU A 205 -7.45 -2.15 -0.64
N LYS A 206 -7.60 -2.30 0.68
CA LYS A 206 -8.91 -2.39 1.35
C LYS A 206 -9.75 -1.11 1.21
N LEU A 207 -9.10 0.04 0.97
CA LEU A 207 -9.79 1.31 0.75
C LEU A 207 -10.27 1.47 -0.70
N ALA A 208 -9.83 0.61 -1.61
CA ALA A 208 -10.17 0.67 -3.02
C ALA A 208 -11.69 0.64 -3.21
N SER A 209 -12.17 1.60 -3.99
CA SER A 209 -13.58 1.71 -4.31
C SER A 209 -13.77 2.35 -5.68
N THR A 210 -14.92 2.09 -6.28
CA THR A 210 -15.36 2.73 -7.51
C THR A 210 -16.70 3.43 -7.31
N ARG A 211 -17.05 4.33 -8.22
CA ARG A 211 -18.38 4.94 -8.27
C ARG A 211 -19.31 4.04 -9.05
N THR A 212 -20.49 3.81 -8.51
CA THR A 212 -21.58 3.14 -9.21
C THR A 212 -22.83 4.01 -9.19
N MET A 213 -23.74 3.80 -10.14
CA MET A 213 -25.02 4.50 -10.17
C MET A 213 -26.14 3.50 -9.96
N LYS A 214 -26.91 3.70 -8.90
CA LYS A 214 -28.09 2.89 -8.58
C LYS A 214 -29.30 3.81 -8.52
N GLU A 215 -30.29 3.54 -9.38
CA GLU A 215 -31.54 4.32 -9.42
C GLU A 215 -31.32 5.84 -9.58
N GLY A 216 -30.29 6.24 -10.33
CA GLY A 216 -29.93 7.65 -10.55
C GLY A 216 -29.12 8.30 -9.42
N VAL A 217 -28.86 7.59 -8.33
CA VAL A 217 -28.03 8.05 -7.20
C VAL A 217 -26.61 7.48 -7.35
N THR A 218 -25.61 8.34 -7.19
CA THR A 218 -24.20 7.91 -7.13
C THR A 218 -23.94 7.25 -5.76
N GLU A 219 -23.45 6.03 -5.78
CA GLU A 219 -22.98 5.27 -4.62
C GLU A 219 -21.50 4.88 -4.80
N PHE A 220 -20.86 4.45 -3.71
CA PHE A 220 -19.52 3.86 -3.75
C PHE A 220 -19.62 2.36 -3.51
N GLU A 221 -18.95 1.60 -4.38
CA GLU A 221 -18.74 0.17 -4.21
C GLU A 221 -17.30 -0.01 -3.73
N GLN A 222 -17.11 -0.61 -2.55
CA GLN A 222 -15.78 -1.06 -2.12
C GLN A 222 -15.40 -2.28 -2.95
N THR A 223 -14.31 -2.16 -3.70
CA THR A 223 -13.83 -3.19 -4.62
C THR A 223 -12.73 -4.03 -4.01
N GLY A 224 -11.94 -3.46 -3.08
CA GLY A 224 -10.90 -4.18 -2.34
C GLY A 224 -9.80 -4.76 -3.23
N ASN A 225 -9.56 -4.17 -4.40
CA ASN A 225 -8.52 -4.61 -5.32
C ASN A 225 -7.90 -3.42 -6.08
N LEU A 226 -6.59 -3.44 -6.24
CA LEU A 226 -5.80 -2.44 -6.97
C LEU A 226 -4.88 -3.12 -7.99
N VAL A 227 -4.50 -2.36 -9.02
CA VAL A 227 -3.41 -2.69 -9.94
C VAL A 227 -2.26 -1.73 -9.65
N VAL A 228 -1.17 -2.23 -9.04
CA VAL A 228 -0.04 -1.40 -8.60
C VAL A 228 1.24 -1.84 -9.28
N ALA A 229 1.98 -0.89 -9.86
CA ALA A 229 3.35 -1.10 -10.30
C ALA A 229 4.30 -0.47 -9.28
N LYS A 230 5.17 -1.29 -8.67
CA LYS A 230 6.20 -0.83 -7.74
C LYS A 230 7.52 -0.60 -8.46
N PHE A 231 8.19 0.49 -8.12
CA PHE A 231 9.55 0.82 -8.57
C PHE A 231 10.37 1.26 -7.36
N LEU A 232 11.44 0.55 -7.06
CA LEU A 232 12.38 0.88 -6.00
C LEU A 232 13.57 1.62 -6.59
N HIS A 233 13.89 2.78 -6.02
CA HIS A 233 14.93 3.70 -6.46
C HIS A 233 15.92 3.99 -5.31
N ASP A 234 17.14 4.37 -5.65
CA ASP A 234 18.28 4.47 -4.72
C ASP A 234 18.92 5.87 -4.61
N THR A 235 18.63 6.79 -5.53
CA THR A 235 19.22 8.13 -5.52
C THR A 235 18.17 9.23 -5.40
N SER A 236 18.47 10.25 -4.60
CA SER A 236 17.72 11.51 -4.64
C SER A 236 18.07 12.33 -5.89
N ARG A 237 17.32 13.41 -6.14
CA ARG A 237 17.62 14.38 -7.22
C ARG A 237 19.02 15.01 -7.11
N ASN A 238 19.59 15.06 -5.90
CA ASN A 238 20.94 15.57 -5.65
C ASN A 238 21.99 14.44 -5.64
N LEU A 239 21.63 13.22 -6.08
CA LEU A 239 22.47 12.02 -6.10
C LEU A 239 22.91 11.52 -4.70
N ASP A 240 22.30 12.04 -3.63
CA ASP A 240 22.47 11.47 -2.29
C ASP A 240 21.76 10.12 -2.16
N PRO A 241 22.28 9.17 -1.35
CA PRO A 241 21.64 7.88 -1.09
C PRO A 241 20.23 8.05 -0.53
N ASN A 242 19.21 7.62 -1.27
CA ASN A 242 17.82 7.76 -0.89
C ASN A 242 17.05 6.52 -1.32
N LEU A 243 16.87 5.58 -0.40
CA LEU A 243 16.05 4.40 -0.66
C LEU A 243 14.58 4.81 -0.61
N HIS A 244 13.90 4.76 -1.75
CA HIS A 244 12.50 5.11 -1.87
C HIS A 244 11.80 4.22 -2.90
N GLY A 245 10.50 4.01 -2.69
CA GLY A 245 9.68 3.17 -3.54
C GLY A 245 8.48 3.93 -4.07
N HIS A 246 8.33 4.00 -5.38
CA HIS A 246 7.12 4.45 -6.05
C HIS A 246 6.15 3.28 -6.19
N ALA A 247 4.98 3.40 -5.56
CA ALA A 247 3.86 2.48 -5.78
C ALA A 247 2.82 3.18 -6.65
N VAL A 248 2.93 2.99 -7.97
CA VAL A 248 2.04 3.61 -8.96
C VAL A 248 0.76 2.80 -9.05
N VAL A 249 -0.31 3.33 -8.46
CA VAL A 249 -1.65 2.77 -8.48
C VAL A 249 -2.35 3.20 -9.77
N ALA A 250 -2.59 2.25 -10.68
CA ALA A 250 -3.33 2.51 -11.90
C ALA A 250 -4.78 2.90 -11.56
N ASN A 251 -5.40 3.77 -12.37
CA ASN A 251 -6.79 4.17 -12.16
C ASN A 251 -7.79 3.11 -12.66
N ALA A 252 -7.67 1.90 -12.13
CA ALA A 252 -8.45 0.74 -12.48
C ALA A 252 -8.72 -0.11 -11.24
N THR A 253 -9.95 -0.58 -11.11
CA THR A 253 -10.35 -1.55 -10.09
C THR A 253 -11.49 -2.41 -10.61
N LEU A 254 -11.49 -3.69 -10.26
CA LEU A 254 -12.48 -4.66 -10.69
C LEU A 254 -13.72 -4.58 -9.79
N SER A 255 -14.84 -4.15 -10.36
CA SER A 255 -16.17 -4.18 -9.75
C SER A 255 -16.93 -5.44 -10.18
N LYS A 256 -18.04 -5.74 -9.51
CA LYS A 256 -18.98 -6.79 -9.94
C LYS A 256 -19.47 -6.66 -11.38
N ASP A 257 -19.48 -5.43 -11.93
CA ASP A 257 -19.93 -5.13 -13.29
C ASP A 257 -18.76 -5.03 -14.30
N GLY A 258 -17.55 -5.46 -13.89
CA GLY A 258 -16.33 -5.33 -14.67
C GLY A 258 -15.43 -4.19 -14.21
N TRP A 259 -14.36 -3.94 -14.97
CA TRP A 259 -13.38 -2.90 -14.66
C TRP A 259 -13.98 -1.51 -14.70
N LYS A 260 -13.65 -0.71 -13.67
CA LYS A 260 -14.05 0.70 -13.56
C LYS A 260 -12.86 1.52 -13.04
N THR A 261 -12.96 2.84 -13.17
CA THR A 261 -11.98 3.75 -12.56
C THR A 261 -12.12 3.79 -11.05
N LEU A 262 -11.05 4.13 -10.35
CA LEU A 262 -11.09 4.38 -8.91
C LEU A 262 -11.97 5.59 -8.61
N SER A 263 -12.58 5.58 -7.42
CA SER A 263 -13.54 6.59 -7.04
C SER A 263 -12.86 7.90 -6.62
N THR A 264 -13.43 9.01 -7.10
CA THR A 264 -13.11 10.37 -6.64
C THR A 264 -14.41 11.06 -6.24
N ASP A 265 -14.41 11.70 -5.07
CA ASP A 265 -15.47 12.53 -4.56
C ASP A 265 -14.93 13.65 -3.68
N THR A 266 -14.54 14.73 -4.36
CA THR A 266 -14.02 15.94 -3.72
C THR A 266 -15.06 16.70 -2.90
N LYS A 267 -16.36 16.34 -2.98
CA LYS A 267 -17.42 17.02 -2.22
C LYS A 267 -17.59 16.43 -0.83
N THR A 268 -17.55 15.10 -0.72
CA THR A 268 -17.74 14.42 0.57
C THR A 268 -16.47 13.80 1.14
N GLY A 269 -15.39 13.70 0.35
CA GLY A 269 -14.12 13.12 0.75
C GLY A 269 -14.16 11.59 0.91
N ARG A 270 -15.19 10.93 0.35
CA ARG A 270 -15.41 9.48 0.51
C ARG A 270 -14.86 8.63 -0.63
N GLY A 271 -14.37 9.25 -1.71
CA GLY A 271 -13.70 8.54 -2.79
C GLY A 271 -12.36 7.99 -2.33
N PHE A 272 -11.90 6.89 -2.95
CA PHE A 272 -10.59 6.29 -2.70
C PHE A 272 -9.49 7.34 -2.75
N THR A 273 -9.48 8.16 -3.80
CA THR A 273 -8.43 9.16 -4.02
C THR A 273 -8.41 10.23 -2.93
N ASP A 274 -9.58 10.60 -2.43
CA ASP A 274 -9.73 11.60 -1.37
C ASP A 274 -9.33 11.02 -0.01
N ILE A 275 -9.72 9.77 0.27
CA ILE A 275 -9.32 9.06 1.49
C ILE A 275 -7.80 8.91 1.55
N VAL A 276 -7.17 8.42 0.48
CA VAL A 276 -5.71 8.26 0.41
C VAL A 276 -5.02 9.62 0.57
N TRP A 277 -5.54 10.69 -0.05
CA TRP A 277 -5.04 12.05 0.16
C TRP A 277 -5.11 12.49 1.62
N HIS A 278 -6.28 12.35 2.25
CA HIS A 278 -6.49 12.80 3.62
C HIS A 278 -5.74 11.94 4.65
N GLN A 279 -5.41 10.70 4.31
CA GLN A 279 -4.71 9.75 5.18
C GLN A 279 -3.22 9.58 4.88
N GLN A 280 -2.64 10.35 3.95
CA GLN A 280 -1.22 10.22 3.55
C GLN A 280 -0.24 10.19 4.74
N VAL A 281 -0.49 11.00 5.78
CA VAL A 281 0.34 11.04 6.99
C VAL A 281 0.24 9.75 7.79
N SER A 282 -0.98 9.19 7.92
CA SER A 282 -1.24 7.95 8.63
C SER A 282 -0.71 6.74 7.86
N ILE A 283 -0.88 6.71 6.54
CA ILE A 283 -0.32 5.67 5.66
C ILE A 283 1.21 5.66 5.76
N GLY A 284 1.84 6.83 5.70
CA GLY A 284 3.29 6.93 5.89
C GLY A 284 3.74 6.50 7.29
N ALA A 285 3.02 6.91 8.34
CA ALA A 285 3.34 6.50 9.71
C ALA A 285 3.20 4.98 9.90
N PHE A 286 2.20 4.36 9.27
CA PHE A 286 2.00 2.92 9.27
C PHE A 286 3.19 2.21 8.60
N GLN A 287 3.55 2.61 7.38
CA GLN A 287 4.69 2.02 6.67
C GLN A 287 6.00 2.14 7.46
N ARG A 288 6.27 3.32 8.03
CA ARG A 288 7.46 3.54 8.88
C ARG A 288 7.45 2.68 10.14
N GLY A 289 6.28 2.48 10.75
CA GLY A 289 6.11 1.60 11.91
C GLY A 289 6.37 0.13 11.57
N VAL A 290 5.85 -0.34 10.44
CA VAL A 290 6.13 -1.69 9.92
C VAL A 290 7.61 -1.85 9.65
N TYR A 291 8.24 -0.90 8.95
CA TYR A 291 9.65 -0.97 8.63
C TYR A 291 10.53 -0.96 9.88
N ARG A 292 10.23 -0.09 10.85
CA ARG A 292 10.88 -0.08 12.16
C ARG A 292 10.81 -1.43 12.85
N GLY A 293 9.62 -2.03 12.91
CA GLY A 293 9.42 -3.32 13.58
C GLY A 293 10.29 -4.42 12.98
N LEU A 294 10.41 -4.47 11.65
CA LEU A 294 11.28 -5.43 10.96
C LEU A 294 12.77 -5.23 11.32
N LEU A 295 13.21 -3.97 11.47
CA LEU A 295 14.59 -3.64 11.84
C LEU A 295 14.87 -3.94 13.32
N GLU A 296 13.95 -3.60 14.22
CA GLU A 296 14.08 -3.91 15.65
C GLU A 296 14.13 -5.43 15.88
N GLU A 297 13.31 -6.20 15.15
CA GLU A 297 13.33 -7.67 15.19
C GLU A 297 14.68 -8.24 14.72
N ALA A 298 15.31 -7.61 13.73
CA ALA A 298 16.65 -7.96 13.24
C ALA A 298 17.80 -7.43 14.11
N GLY A 299 17.51 -6.66 15.17
CA GLY A 299 18.49 -6.19 16.15
C GLY A 299 19.17 -4.87 15.82
N TYR A 300 18.62 -4.06 14.89
CA TYR A 300 19.15 -2.72 14.62
C TYR A 300 18.83 -1.78 15.80
N PRO A 301 19.81 -0.98 16.27
CA PRO A 301 19.55 0.03 17.32
C PRO A 301 18.82 1.22 16.70
N ILE A 302 17.56 1.43 17.09
CA ILE A 302 16.72 2.52 16.56
C ILE A 302 16.54 3.63 17.60
N VAL A 303 16.64 4.88 17.15
CA VAL A 303 16.38 6.08 17.96
C VAL A 303 15.29 6.95 17.33
N ASP A 304 14.43 7.53 18.16
CA ASP A 304 13.42 8.48 17.69
C ASP A 304 14.06 9.82 17.33
N THR A 305 13.70 10.37 16.16
CA THR A 305 14.31 11.60 15.63
C THR A 305 13.31 12.73 15.39
N GLY A 306 12.01 12.46 15.51
CA GLY A 306 11.00 13.48 15.27
C GLY A 306 9.56 13.05 15.59
N PRO A 307 8.60 13.95 15.40
CA PRO A 307 7.18 13.64 15.57
C PRO A 307 6.71 12.62 14.52
N ARG A 308 5.52 12.03 14.73
CA ARG A 308 4.86 11.13 13.75
C ARG A 308 5.65 9.85 13.41
N GLY A 309 6.39 9.34 14.40
CA GLY A 309 7.13 8.08 14.28
C GLY A 309 8.33 8.18 13.35
N GLN A 310 9.01 9.33 13.31
CA GLN A 310 10.30 9.46 12.64
C GLN A 310 11.41 8.89 13.51
N TRP A 311 12.28 8.09 12.90
CA TRP A 311 13.35 7.37 13.58
C TRP A 311 14.56 7.24 12.65
N ASP A 312 15.72 6.97 13.23
CA ASP A 312 16.94 6.60 12.51
C ASP A 312 17.67 5.45 13.24
N VAL A 313 18.57 4.77 12.55
CA VAL A 313 19.51 3.81 13.13
C VAL A 313 20.61 4.57 13.87
N GLU A 314 20.84 4.22 15.13
CA GLU A 314 21.82 4.88 16.00
C GLU A 314 23.24 4.81 15.42
N GLY A 315 23.96 5.93 15.49
CA GLY A 315 25.38 6.00 15.10
C GLY A 315 25.64 6.13 13.60
N VAL A 316 24.60 6.21 12.75
CA VAL A 316 24.77 6.41 11.31
C VAL A 316 24.93 7.91 10.98
N PRO A 317 25.97 8.33 10.24
CA PRO A 317 26.15 9.72 9.85
C PRO A 317 25.17 10.10 8.74
N ILE A 318 24.17 10.94 9.06
CA ILE A 318 23.12 11.36 8.11
C ILE A 318 23.34 12.76 7.52
N THR A 319 24.08 13.62 8.21
CA THR A 319 24.18 15.06 7.90
C THR A 319 24.90 15.29 6.57
N GLU A 320 25.98 14.54 6.34
CA GLU A 320 26.86 14.62 5.17
C GLU A 320 26.15 14.18 3.89
N PHE A 321 25.09 13.38 4.02
CA PHE A 321 24.32 12.84 2.89
C PHE A 321 22.97 13.53 2.70
N SER A 322 22.70 14.66 3.39
CA SER A 322 21.39 15.33 3.37
C SER A 322 21.43 16.68 2.66
N SER A 323 22.10 16.78 1.50
CA SER A 323 22.34 18.06 0.81
C SER A 323 21.04 18.79 0.45
N ARG A 324 20.01 18.05 0.04
CA ARG A 324 18.70 18.64 -0.30
C ARG A 324 18.02 19.31 0.89
N ARG A 325 18.14 18.73 2.08
CA ARG A 325 17.62 19.32 3.33
C ARG A 325 18.35 20.62 3.65
N GLN A 326 19.67 20.64 3.45
CA GLN A 326 20.49 21.83 3.68
C GLN A 326 20.08 22.98 2.75
N GLU A 327 19.82 22.70 1.46
CA GLU A 327 19.31 23.71 0.52
C GLU A 327 17.95 24.28 0.96
N ILE A 328 17.01 23.43 1.37
CA ILE A 328 15.68 23.84 1.80
C ILE A 328 15.73 24.70 3.06
N MET A 329 16.66 24.41 3.98
CA MET A 329 16.85 25.20 5.20
C MET A 329 17.54 26.55 4.95
N ALA A 330 18.25 26.69 3.83
CA ALA A 330 18.97 27.92 3.46
C ALA A 330 18.13 28.89 2.61
N ALA A 331 16.95 28.46 2.12
CA ALA A 331 16.02 29.23 1.30
C ALA A 331 14.92 29.90 2.14
#